data_AF-A0A2P6WET4-F1
#
_entry.id   AF-A0A2P6WET4-F1
#
_cell.length_a   1.000
_cell.length_b   1.000
_cell.length_c   1.000
_cell.angle_alpha   90.00
_cell.angle_beta   90.00
_cell.angle_gamma   90.00
#
_symmetry.space_group_name_H-M   'P 1'
#
loop_
_entity.id
_entity.type
_entity.pdbx_description
1 polymer ?
#
loop_
_entity_poly.entity_id
_entity_poly.type
_entity_poly.pdbx_seq_one_letter_code
_entity_poly.pdbx_strand_id
1 'polypeptide(L)'
;MLVTGGAGFIGSNFVLQRIAAGDRVVNLDKLTYAGNLGNLDSVKSHPDHIFVQGDIGDSALVQCLLQTHRPQALVNFAAESHVDRSIISPEEFIFTNVVGTFRLLHESLNYYRTIDSKAQSRFRFLHVSTDEVYGSLSQTAPAFTESKAYEPNSPYSASKAGSDHLVRAYHHTYGLPTLTTNCSNNYGPHQFPEKLIPLIILNALKGEPLPIYGDGLNVRDWLYVGDHCEAIGLVLEKGAAGETYNIGGDSEKTNIDVVTTICSIMDECHPEGAPHKRLITYVKDRPGHDRRYAIDASRIKRELGWQPRETFHSGIRRTVEWYLSSSAWIHEVTSGDYRNWIAANYNSRGAAKDSAR
;
A
#
# COMPACT_ATOMS: atom_id res chain seq x y z
N MET A 1 11.67 -14.80 7.36
CA MET A 1 11.53 -13.33 7.56
C MET A 1 10.37 -13.06 8.50
N LEU A 2 10.37 -11.88 9.13
CA LEU A 2 9.21 -11.34 9.85
C LEU A 2 8.57 -10.27 8.95
N VAL A 3 7.29 -10.41 8.66
CA VAL A 3 6.50 -9.45 7.86
C VAL A 3 5.44 -8.87 8.78
N THR A 4 5.37 -7.55 8.89
CA THR A 4 4.28 -6.87 9.62
C THR A 4 3.21 -6.40 8.64
N GLY A 5 1.94 -6.43 9.03
CA GLY A 5 0.84 -5.97 8.17
C GLY A 5 0.55 -6.91 7.00
N GLY A 6 0.94 -8.19 7.12
CA GLY A 6 0.84 -9.17 6.04
C GLY A 6 -0.57 -9.70 5.80
N ALA A 7 -1.58 -9.29 6.57
CA ALA A 7 -2.99 -9.55 6.26
C ALA A 7 -3.65 -8.40 5.47
N GLY A 8 -2.96 -7.27 5.28
CA GLY A 8 -3.42 -6.15 4.44
C GLY A 8 -3.23 -6.40 2.93
N PHE A 9 -3.60 -5.42 2.11
CA PHE A 9 -3.54 -5.51 0.64
C PHE A 9 -2.13 -5.84 0.08
N ILE A 10 -1.16 -4.94 0.23
CA ILE A 10 0.20 -5.15 -0.31
C ILE A 10 0.91 -6.26 0.47
N GLY A 11 0.77 -6.24 1.81
CA GLY A 11 1.40 -7.22 2.69
C GLY A 11 1.01 -8.67 2.37
N SER A 12 -0.27 -8.95 2.13
CA SER A 12 -0.71 -10.31 1.77
C SER A 12 -0.17 -10.76 0.42
N ASN A 13 -0.22 -9.91 -0.61
CA ASN A 13 0.38 -10.22 -1.91
C ASN A 13 1.89 -10.53 -1.77
N PHE A 14 2.61 -9.78 -0.93
CA PHE A 14 4.01 -10.05 -0.64
C PHE A 14 4.20 -11.39 0.08
N VAL A 15 3.44 -11.67 1.14
CA VAL A 15 3.49 -12.95 1.87
C VAL A 15 3.25 -14.12 0.92
N LEU A 16 2.20 -14.07 0.09
CA LEU A 16 1.88 -15.11 -0.89
C LEU A 16 3.03 -15.33 -1.88
N GLN A 17 3.62 -14.26 -2.39
CA GLN A 17 4.76 -14.34 -3.31
C GLN A 17 6.00 -14.96 -2.64
N ARG A 18 6.29 -14.60 -1.38
CA ARG A 18 7.46 -15.12 -0.65
C ARG A 18 7.29 -16.59 -0.27
N ILE A 19 6.10 -17.01 0.17
CA ILE A 19 5.80 -18.43 0.41
C ILE A 19 5.94 -19.23 -0.89
N ALA A 20 5.40 -18.74 -2.01
CA ALA A 20 5.54 -19.38 -3.31
C ALA A 20 7.01 -19.47 -3.80
N ALA A 21 7.86 -18.52 -3.38
CA ALA A 21 9.30 -18.54 -3.63
C ALA A 21 10.09 -19.47 -2.68
N GLY A 22 9.42 -20.14 -1.73
CA GLY A 22 10.04 -21.07 -0.78
C GLY A 22 10.58 -20.43 0.49
N ASP A 23 10.24 -19.16 0.78
CA ASP A 23 10.63 -18.53 2.02
C ASP A 23 9.74 -18.92 3.19
N ARG A 24 10.33 -18.93 4.39
CA ARG A 24 9.59 -18.97 5.64
C ARG A 24 9.19 -17.58 6.12
N VAL A 25 7.90 -17.36 6.34
CA VAL A 25 7.31 -16.08 6.73
C VAL A 25 6.60 -16.20 8.07
N VAL A 26 7.02 -15.38 9.02
CA VAL A 26 6.26 -15.06 10.23
C VAL A 26 5.51 -13.77 9.94
N ASN A 27 4.18 -13.83 9.92
CA ASN A 27 3.30 -12.72 9.59
C ASN A 27 2.65 -12.18 10.87
N LEU A 28 3.04 -10.97 11.27
CA LEU A 28 2.49 -10.24 12.41
C LEU A 28 1.47 -9.22 11.92
N ASP A 29 0.21 -9.37 12.32
CA ASP A 29 -0.84 -8.43 11.96
C ASP A 29 -1.82 -8.20 13.11
N LYS A 30 -2.27 -6.96 13.29
CA LYS A 30 -3.24 -6.60 14.33
C LYS A 30 -4.67 -7.01 13.95
N LEU A 31 -4.93 -7.25 12.67
CA LEU A 31 -6.26 -7.45 12.09
C LEU A 31 -7.18 -6.27 12.40
N THR A 32 -6.75 -5.06 12.01
CA THR A 32 -7.62 -3.88 12.00
C THR A 32 -8.67 -4.01 10.88
N TYR A 33 -9.48 -2.98 10.62
CA TYR A 33 -10.48 -3.01 9.54
C TYR A 33 -9.90 -3.36 8.16
N ALA A 34 -8.60 -3.12 7.94
CA ALA A 34 -7.92 -3.36 6.67
C ALA A 34 -7.23 -4.74 6.61
N GLY A 35 -7.12 -5.45 7.73
CA GLY A 35 -6.53 -6.79 7.78
C GLY A 35 -7.58 -7.86 7.51
N ASN A 36 -7.37 -8.69 6.49
CA ASN A 36 -8.24 -9.83 6.20
C ASN A 36 -7.42 -11.12 6.07
N LEU A 37 -7.72 -12.11 6.93
CA LEU A 37 -7.13 -13.43 6.85
C LEU A 37 -7.53 -14.20 5.59
N GLY A 38 -8.69 -13.90 5.00
CA GLY A 38 -9.11 -14.45 3.71
C GLY A 38 -8.12 -14.16 2.57
N ASN A 39 -7.32 -13.08 2.68
CA ASN A 39 -6.23 -12.79 1.73
C ASN A 39 -5.14 -13.87 1.73
N LEU A 40 -5.06 -14.67 2.79
CA LEU A 40 -3.99 -15.65 3.05
C LEU A 40 -4.50 -17.09 3.06
N ASP A 41 -5.75 -17.34 2.65
CA ASP A 41 -6.38 -18.65 2.74
C ASP A 41 -5.59 -19.74 2.00
N SER A 42 -4.98 -19.40 0.85
CA SER A 42 -4.15 -20.33 0.07
C SER A 42 -2.88 -20.79 0.79
N VAL A 43 -2.43 -20.05 1.81
CA VAL A 43 -1.23 -20.37 2.61
C VAL A 43 -1.55 -20.62 4.09
N LYS A 44 -2.84 -20.69 4.46
CA LYS A 44 -3.29 -20.85 5.87
C LYS A 44 -2.72 -22.09 6.56
N SER A 45 -2.54 -23.18 5.81
CA SER A 45 -1.98 -24.45 6.31
C SER A 45 -0.56 -24.71 5.82
N HIS A 46 0.11 -23.74 5.20
CA HIS A 46 1.46 -23.91 4.69
C HIS A 46 2.46 -23.93 5.85
N PRO A 47 3.36 -24.94 5.98
CA PRO A 47 4.25 -25.08 7.14
C PRO A 47 5.23 -23.90 7.31
N ASP A 48 5.58 -23.25 6.20
CA ASP A 48 6.45 -22.07 6.19
C ASP A 48 5.71 -20.74 6.41
N HIS A 49 4.38 -20.75 6.57
CA HIS A 49 3.60 -19.57 6.92
C HIS A 49 3.12 -19.66 8.38
N ILE A 50 3.56 -18.71 9.20
CA ILE A 50 3.17 -18.62 10.61
C ILE A 50 2.47 -17.29 10.82
N PHE A 51 1.18 -17.33 11.11
CA PHE A 51 0.42 -16.13 11.45
C PHE A 51 0.43 -15.87 12.96
N VAL A 52 0.65 -14.61 13.33
CA VAL A 52 0.63 -14.13 14.72
C VAL A 52 -0.26 -12.89 14.75
N GLN A 53 -1.37 -12.98 15.47
CA GLN A 53 -2.20 -11.81 15.71
C GLN A 53 -1.59 -10.95 16.82
N GLY A 54 -1.27 -9.70 16.52
CA GLY A 54 -0.70 -8.79 17.50
C GLY A 54 -0.30 -7.43 16.93
N ASP A 55 0.05 -6.50 17.82
CA ASP A 55 0.39 -5.13 17.47
C ASP A 55 1.92 -4.95 17.35
N ILE A 56 2.40 -4.23 16.33
CA ILE A 56 3.81 -3.85 16.22
C ILE A 56 4.26 -2.93 17.37
N GLY A 57 3.30 -2.29 18.04
CA GLY A 57 3.51 -1.51 19.24
C GLY A 57 3.74 -2.37 20.50
N ASP A 58 3.50 -3.68 20.48
CA ASP A 58 3.81 -4.56 21.60
C ASP A 58 5.29 -5.00 21.55
N SER A 59 6.15 -4.26 22.25
CA SER A 59 7.58 -4.54 22.32
C SER A 59 7.89 -5.96 22.82
N ALA A 60 7.12 -6.48 23.79
CA ALA A 60 7.37 -7.80 24.35
C ALA A 60 7.06 -8.90 23.33
N LEU A 61 5.95 -8.75 22.60
CA LEU A 61 5.61 -9.64 21.50
C LEU A 61 6.67 -9.60 20.40
N VAL A 62 7.03 -8.41 19.92
CA VAL A 62 8.02 -8.24 18.85
C VAL A 62 9.37 -8.85 19.26
N GLN A 63 9.82 -8.61 20.48
CA GLN A 63 11.03 -9.21 21.03
C GLN A 63 10.95 -10.75 21.03
N CYS A 64 9.84 -11.31 21.49
CA CYS A 64 9.60 -12.75 21.51
C CYS A 64 9.69 -13.36 20.10
N LEU A 65 9.05 -12.73 19.12
CA LEU A 65 9.05 -13.21 17.73
C LEU A 65 10.44 -13.17 17.11
N LEU A 66 11.20 -12.09 17.34
CA LEU A 66 12.57 -11.95 16.86
C LEU A 66 13.49 -13.02 17.45
N GLN A 67 13.41 -13.26 18.77
CA GLN A 67 14.23 -14.26 19.46
C GLN A 67 13.87 -15.70 19.07
N THR A 68 12.57 -15.99 18.94
CA THR A 68 12.06 -17.34 18.65
C THR A 68 12.33 -17.74 17.21
N HIS A 69 12.06 -16.84 16.26
CA HIS A 69 12.12 -17.18 14.84
C HIS A 69 13.40 -16.76 14.14
N ARG A 70 14.23 -15.94 14.79
CA ARG A 70 15.54 -15.48 14.33
C ARG A 70 15.54 -15.07 12.85
N PRO A 71 14.66 -14.12 12.44
CA PRO A 71 14.53 -13.77 11.04
C PRO A 71 15.81 -13.11 10.53
N GLN A 72 16.14 -13.38 9.27
CA GLN A 72 17.21 -12.68 8.53
C GLN A 72 16.74 -11.32 7.98
N ALA A 73 15.43 -11.08 7.97
CA ALA A 73 14.87 -9.84 7.49
C ALA A 73 13.55 -9.53 8.20
N LEU A 74 13.33 -8.25 8.45
CA LEU A 74 12.04 -7.68 8.83
C LEU A 74 11.53 -6.79 7.70
N VAL A 75 10.31 -7.02 7.22
CA VAL A 75 9.66 -6.17 6.21
C VAL A 75 8.42 -5.54 6.82
N ASN A 76 8.41 -4.21 6.93
CA ASN A 76 7.37 -3.48 7.64
C ASN A 76 6.33 -2.88 6.69
N PHE A 77 5.16 -3.52 6.57
CA PHE A 77 3.98 -2.96 5.88
C PHE A 77 2.92 -2.41 6.85
N ALA A 78 2.94 -2.82 8.12
CA ALA A 78 1.91 -2.43 9.08
C ALA A 78 1.82 -0.90 9.22
N ALA A 79 0.65 -0.36 8.86
CA ALA A 79 0.34 1.06 8.93
C ALA A 79 -1.17 1.27 8.78
N GLU A 80 -1.66 2.39 9.32
CA GLU A 80 -2.91 2.99 8.87
C GLU A 80 -2.67 3.75 7.56
N SER A 81 -3.49 3.51 6.54
CA SER A 81 -3.17 3.88 5.13
C SER A 81 -4.20 4.73 4.38
N HIS A 82 -5.34 5.05 4.99
CA HIS A 82 -6.43 5.75 4.30
C HIS A 82 -6.44 7.25 4.60
N VAL A 83 -6.07 8.07 3.61
CA VAL A 83 -6.05 9.54 3.74
C VAL A 83 -7.38 10.09 4.27
N ASP A 84 -8.54 9.70 3.71
CA ASP A 84 -9.82 10.22 4.20
C ASP A 84 -10.10 9.83 5.67
N ARG A 85 -9.60 8.69 6.15
CA ARG A 85 -9.74 8.31 7.57
C ARG A 85 -8.82 9.14 8.44
N SER A 86 -7.61 9.46 7.96
CA SER A 86 -6.65 10.29 8.69
C SER A 86 -7.14 11.72 8.92
N ILE A 87 -8.00 12.24 8.03
CA ILE A 87 -8.62 13.57 8.19
C ILE A 87 -9.65 13.56 9.32
N ILE A 88 -10.36 12.43 9.51
CA ILE A 88 -11.41 12.28 10.52
C ILE A 88 -10.81 11.87 11.87
N SER A 89 -9.82 10.97 11.88
CA SER A 89 -9.23 10.37 13.09
C SER A 89 -7.72 10.18 12.92
N PRO A 90 -6.92 11.25 13.08
CA PRO A 90 -5.46 11.22 12.84
C PRO A 90 -4.66 10.49 13.93
N GLU A 91 -5.21 10.31 15.13
CA GLU A 91 -4.48 9.77 16.29
C GLU A 91 -3.96 8.34 16.05
N GLU A 92 -4.78 7.46 15.48
CA GLU A 92 -4.38 6.08 15.14
C GLU A 92 -3.22 6.02 14.14
N PHE A 93 -3.12 7.01 13.25
CA PHE A 93 -2.00 7.11 12.30
C PHE A 93 -0.70 7.46 13.01
N ILE A 94 -0.73 8.31 14.03
CA ILE A 94 0.45 8.63 14.83
C ILE A 94 0.89 7.42 15.65
N PHE A 95 -0.04 6.76 16.34
CA PHE A 95 0.29 5.59 17.15
C PHE A 95 0.83 4.44 16.31
N THR A 96 0.16 4.08 15.22
CA THR A 96 0.60 2.94 14.40
C THR A 96 1.83 3.29 13.58
N ASN A 97 1.78 4.37 12.80
CA ASN A 97 2.81 4.62 11.79
C ASN A 97 4.09 5.18 12.42
N VAL A 98 4.00 6.05 13.42
CA VAL A 98 5.17 6.68 14.06
C VAL A 98 5.62 5.89 15.29
N VAL A 99 4.75 5.75 16.29
CA VAL A 99 5.12 5.11 17.57
C VAL A 99 5.36 3.61 17.38
N GLY A 100 4.52 2.94 16.58
CA GLY A 100 4.70 1.53 16.22
C GLY A 100 6.01 1.27 15.48
N THR A 101 6.32 2.09 14.45
CA THR A 101 7.62 1.98 13.75
C THR A 101 8.80 2.22 14.69
N PHE A 102 8.71 3.21 15.59
CA PHE A 102 9.76 3.46 16.59
C PHE A 102 10.02 2.21 17.45
N ARG A 103 8.97 1.58 18.00
CA ARG A 103 9.10 0.38 18.83
C ARG A 103 9.67 -0.78 18.04
N LEU A 104 9.19 -0.99 16.81
CA LEU A 104 9.68 -2.04 15.92
C LEU A 104 11.16 -1.86 15.57
N LEU A 105 11.61 -0.64 15.29
CA LEU A 105 13.03 -0.30 15.09
C LEU A 105 13.86 -0.58 16.34
N HIS A 106 13.36 -0.18 17.50
CA HIS A 106 14.05 -0.37 18.78
C HIS A 106 14.28 -1.86 19.07
N GLU A 107 13.24 -2.69 18.96
CA GLU A 107 13.37 -4.13 19.19
C GLU A 107 14.21 -4.82 18.11
N SER A 108 14.13 -4.35 16.86
CA SER A 108 15.00 -4.85 15.79
C SER A 108 16.47 -4.55 16.05
N LEU A 109 16.78 -3.36 16.57
CA LEU A 109 18.14 -3.00 16.97
C LEU A 109 18.64 -3.84 18.15
N ASN A 110 17.79 -4.05 19.16
CA ASN A 110 18.12 -4.90 20.30
C ASN A 110 18.42 -6.33 19.83
N TYR A 111 17.58 -6.90 18.98
CA TYR A 111 17.81 -8.22 18.37
C TYR A 111 19.10 -8.24 17.54
N TYR A 112 19.30 -7.26 16.64
CA TYR A 112 20.48 -7.16 15.79
C TYR A 112 21.79 -7.15 16.58
N ARG A 113 21.82 -6.53 17.76
CA ARG A 113 23.00 -6.52 18.65
C ARG A 113 23.30 -7.86 19.32
N THR A 114 22.33 -8.78 19.36
CA THR A 114 22.47 -10.09 20.03
C THR A 114 22.84 -11.23 19.09
N ILE A 115 22.62 -11.07 17.78
CA ILE A 115 22.95 -12.10 16.78
C ILE A 115 24.44 -12.05 16.39
N ASP A 116 24.96 -13.18 15.92
CA ASP A 116 26.37 -13.28 15.51
C ASP A 116 26.69 -12.46 14.26
N SER A 117 27.98 -12.20 14.01
CA SER A 117 28.45 -11.35 12.90
C SER A 117 28.03 -11.84 11.51
N LYS A 118 27.88 -13.16 11.32
CA LYS A 118 27.42 -13.73 10.05
C LYS A 118 25.92 -13.50 9.86
N ALA A 119 25.12 -13.56 10.91
CA ALA A 119 23.71 -13.19 10.88
C ALA A 119 23.54 -11.67 10.71
N GLN A 120 24.36 -10.85 11.38
CA GLN A 120 24.34 -9.39 11.24
C GLN A 120 24.58 -8.93 9.80
N SER A 121 25.59 -9.49 9.11
CA SER A 121 25.90 -9.10 7.72
C SER A 121 24.75 -9.36 6.74
N ARG A 122 23.87 -10.31 7.06
CA ARG A 122 22.69 -10.67 6.28
C ARG A 122 21.41 -9.98 6.73
N PHE A 123 21.37 -9.44 7.95
CA PHE A 123 20.15 -8.86 8.50
C PHE A 123 19.73 -7.63 7.69
N ARG A 124 18.43 -7.48 7.43
CA ARG A 124 17.84 -6.30 6.79
C ARG A 124 16.55 -5.88 7.49
N PHE A 125 16.38 -4.58 7.68
CA PHE A 125 15.11 -3.98 8.08
C PHE A 125 14.57 -3.15 6.91
N LEU A 126 13.55 -3.65 6.19
CA LEU A 126 12.96 -2.94 5.07
C LEU A 126 11.68 -2.23 5.51
N HIS A 127 11.66 -0.91 5.39
CA HIS A 127 10.50 -0.07 5.64
C HIS A 127 9.79 0.25 4.32
N VAL A 128 8.51 -0.11 4.23
CA VAL A 128 7.66 0.19 3.08
C VAL A 128 6.91 1.49 3.33
N SER A 129 7.14 2.48 2.48
CA SER A 129 6.59 3.82 2.56
C SER A 129 5.95 4.21 1.22
N THR A 130 5.65 5.50 1.06
CA THR A 130 4.77 6.04 0.02
C THR A 130 5.39 7.26 -0.64
N ASP A 131 5.07 7.50 -1.90
CA ASP A 131 5.38 8.73 -2.62
C ASP A 131 4.71 9.98 -2.03
N GLU A 132 3.58 9.83 -1.32
CA GLU A 132 2.86 10.94 -0.68
C GLU A 132 3.69 11.74 0.34
N VAL A 133 4.83 11.19 0.80
CA VAL A 133 5.77 11.93 1.66
C VAL A 133 6.42 13.11 0.94
N TYR A 134 6.45 13.09 -0.39
CA TYR A 134 7.05 14.13 -1.24
C TYR A 134 6.12 15.31 -1.57
N GLY A 135 4.84 15.23 -1.16
CA GLY A 135 3.83 16.25 -1.42
C GLY A 135 3.24 16.18 -2.83
N SER A 136 2.79 17.32 -3.38
CA SER A 136 2.20 17.38 -4.73
C SER A 136 3.18 17.92 -5.76
N LEU A 137 3.10 17.42 -6.99
CA LEU A 137 3.73 18.02 -8.15
C LEU A 137 2.78 19.00 -8.86
N SER A 138 3.36 19.98 -9.54
CA SER A 138 2.66 20.70 -10.61
C SER A 138 2.58 19.82 -11.87
N GLN A 139 1.78 20.25 -12.85
CA GLN A 139 1.59 19.51 -14.10
C GLN A 139 2.89 19.30 -14.89
N THR A 140 3.83 20.23 -14.81
CA THR A 140 5.10 20.20 -15.58
C THR A 140 6.32 19.87 -14.73
N ALA A 141 6.18 19.74 -13.41
CA ALA A 141 7.29 19.39 -12.54
C ALA A 141 7.82 17.98 -12.83
N PRO A 142 9.14 17.74 -12.70
CA PRO A 142 9.70 16.41 -12.85
C PRO A 142 9.13 15.45 -11.80
N ALA A 143 9.14 14.15 -12.12
CA ALA A 143 8.73 13.10 -11.20
C ALA A 143 9.62 13.06 -9.93
N PHE A 144 9.10 12.47 -8.86
CA PHE A 144 9.78 12.38 -7.58
C PHE A 144 11.01 11.48 -7.67
N THR A 145 12.16 12.05 -7.33
CA THR A 145 13.40 11.31 -7.10
C THR A 145 13.60 11.10 -5.60
N GLU A 146 14.50 10.19 -5.21
CA GLU A 146 14.80 9.93 -3.79
C GLU A 146 15.41 11.15 -3.06
N SER A 147 15.89 12.15 -3.81
CA SER A 147 16.43 13.40 -3.27
C SER A 147 15.37 14.49 -3.08
N LYS A 148 14.11 14.27 -3.47
CA LYS A 148 13.03 15.24 -3.28
C LYS A 148 12.81 15.45 -1.78
N ALA A 149 12.76 16.72 -1.38
CA ALA A 149 12.43 17.10 -0.01
C ALA A 149 11.02 16.63 0.36
N TYR A 150 10.87 16.19 1.61
CA TYR A 150 9.58 15.76 2.15
C TYR A 150 8.68 16.98 2.34
N GLU A 151 7.42 16.86 1.91
CA GLU A 151 6.43 17.93 1.94
C GLU A 151 5.00 17.36 2.10
N PRO A 152 4.73 16.55 3.14
CA PRO A 152 3.48 15.82 3.27
C PRO A 152 2.29 16.75 3.58
N ASN A 153 1.17 16.56 2.84
CA ASN A 153 -0.03 17.41 2.94
C ASN A 153 -1.20 16.81 3.73
N SER A 154 -1.07 15.59 4.27
CA SER A 154 -2.12 14.92 5.06
C SER A 154 -1.58 14.33 6.36
N PRO A 155 -2.43 14.07 7.38
CA PRO A 155 -1.99 13.38 8.59
C PRO A 155 -1.41 11.99 8.29
N TYR A 156 -1.97 11.26 7.30
CA TYR A 156 -1.39 10.01 6.81
C TYR A 156 0.03 10.20 6.28
N SER A 157 0.24 11.05 5.27
CA SER A 157 1.55 11.20 4.66
C SER A 157 2.58 11.83 5.61
N ALA A 158 2.14 12.69 6.54
CA ALA A 158 2.99 13.23 7.61
C ALA A 158 3.44 12.14 8.58
N SER A 159 2.55 11.20 8.94
CA SER A 159 2.90 10.07 9.80
C SER A 159 3.90 9.12 9.11
N LYS A 160 3.78 8.89 7.80
CA LYS A 160 4.74 8.11 7.00
C LYS A 160 6.08 8.81 6.83
N ALA A 161 6.06 10.13 6.62
CA ALA A 161 7.27 10.95 6.65
C ALA A 161 8.02 10.85 7.99
N GLY A 162 7.28 10.90 9.10
CA GLY A 162 7.81 10.70 10.45
C GLY A 162 8.45 9.33 10.64
N SER A 163 7.83 8.26 10.12
CA SER A 163 8.41 6.91 10.19
C SER A 163 9.69 6.79 9.36
N ASP A 164 9.73 7.38 8.17
CA ASP A 164 10.92 7.35 7.30
C ASP A 164 12.12 8.05 7.96
N HIS A 165 11.89 9.19 8.63
CA HIS A 165 12.92 9.88 9.40
C HIS A 165 13.47 9.03 10.56
N LEU A 166 12.60 8.29 11.27
CA LEU A 166 13.04 7.37 12.32
C LEU A 166 13.90 6.25 11.76
N VAL A 167 13.48 5.61 10.66
CA VAL A 167 14.24 4.53 10.00
C VAL A 167 15.63 5.00 9.59
N ARG A 168 15.71 6.17 8.94
CA ARG A 168 16.97 6.78 8.54
C ARG A 168 17.85 7.11 9.74
N ALA A 169 17.28 7.67 10.82
CA ALA A 169 18.02 8.02 12.02
C ALA A 169 18.60 6.77 12.70
N TYR A 170 17.84 5.68 12.79
CA TYR A 170 18.31 4.42 13.37
C TYR A 170 19.48 3.81 12.61
N HIS A 171 19.48 3.89 11.28
CA HIS A 171 20.64 3.50 10.48
C HIS A 171 21.85 4.40 10.79
N HIS A 172 21.68 5.72 10.68
CA HIS A 172 22.78 6.66 10.83
C HIS A 172 23.41 6.64 12.23
N THR A 173 22.59 6.54 13.28
CA THR A 173 23.03 6.60 14.67
C THR A 173 23.52 5.25 15.20
N TYR A 174 22.85 4.15 14.84
CA TYR A 174 23.10 2.84 15.45
C TYR A 174 23.65 1.78 14.49
N GLY A 175 23.77 2.08 13.19
CA GLY A 175 24.26 1.15 12.18
C GLY A 175 23.29 0.01 11.86
N LEU A 176 22.00 0.14 12.21
CA LEU A 176 20.99 -0.85 11.83
C LEU A 176 20.90 -0.91 10.28
N PRO A 177 21.00 -2.08 9.64
CA PRO A 177 20.98 -2.18 8.18
C PRO A 177 19.55 -2.01 7.65
N THR A 178 19.08 -0.76 7.61
CA THR A 178 17.74 -0.42 7.11
C THR A 178 17.73 -0.20 5.60
N LEU A 179 16.56 -0.35 5.00
CA LEU A 179 16.23 -0.07 3.61
C LEU A 179 14.88 0.64 3.61
N THR A 180 14.72 1.69 2.79
CA THR A 180 13.42 2.36 2.63
C THR A 180 12.95 2.26 1.19
N THR A 181 11.66 2.03 0.99
CA THR A 181 11.03 2.08 -0.33
C THR A 181 9.88 3.07 -0.32
N ASN A 182 9.81 3.97 -1.29
CA ASN A 182 8.69 4.90 -1.47
C ASN A 182 8.02 4.57 -2.81
N CYS A 183 6.83 3.99 -2.75
CA CYS A 183 6.13 3.51 -3.94
C CYS A 183 4.98 4.43 -4.37
N SER A 184 4.62 4.35 -5.65
CA SER A 184 3.40 4.98 -6.17
C SER A 184 2.13 4.20 -5.83
N ASN A 185 0.96 4.67 -6.29
CA ASN A 185 -0.32 4.07 -5.98
C ASN A 185 -0.41 2.63 -6.46
N ASN A 186 -0.59 1.73 -5.50
CA ASN A 186 -0.74 0.31 -5.79
C ASN A 186 -2.18 -0.04 -6.17
N TYR A 187 -2.33 -1.04 -7.05
CA TYR A 187 -3.63 -1.62 -7.39
C TYR A 187 -3.52 -3.12 -7.73
N GLY A 188 -4.61 -3.86 -7.56
CA GLY A 188 -4.63 -5.30 -7.85
C GLY A 188 -5.51 -6.14 -6.92
N PRO A 189 -5.28 -7.47 -6.92
CA PRO A 189 -5.95 -8.43 -6.04
C PRO A 189 -5.86 -8.08 -4.55
N HIS A 190 -6.93 -8.31 -3.80
CA HIS A 190 -7.06 -8.05 -2.36
C HIS A 190 -7.07 -6.57 -1.94
N GLN A 191 -7.23 -5.62 -2.86
CA GLN A 191 -7.31 -4.21 -2.50
C GLN A 191 -8.65 -3.88 -1.82
N PHE A 192 -8.61 -3.37 -0.59
CA PHE A 192 -9.86 -3.10 0.15
C PHE A 192 -10.74 -2.07 -0.60
N PRO A 193 -12.08 -2.28 -0.68
CA PRO A 193 -12.99 -1.52 -1.55
C PRO A 193 -13.36 -0.12 -1.04
N GLU A 194 -12.40 0.57 -0.43
CA GLU A 194 -12.43 1.99 -0.08
C GLU A 194 -11.56 2.84 -1.02
N LYS A 195 -10.63 2.20 -1.76
CA LYS A 195 -9.75 2.87 -2.73
C LYS A 195 -10.44 3.01 -4.09
N LEU A 196 -9.96 3.94 -4.93
CA LEU A 196 -10.59 4.29 -6.22
C LEU A 196 -10.90 3.06 -7.09
N ILE A 197 -9.90 2.29 -7.50
CA ILE A 197 -10.07 1.16 -8.43
C ILE A 197 -11.08 0.13 -7.92
N PRO A 198 -10.95 -0.45 -6.72
CA PRO A 198 -11.89 -1.47 -6.26
C PRO A 198 -13.29 -0.91 -6.00
N LEU A 199 -13.41 0.33 -5.51
CA LEU A 199 -14.73 0.97 -5.35
C LEU A 199 -15.44 1.10 -6.69
N ILE A 200 -14.75 1.55 -7.74
CA ILE A 200 -15.32 1.74 -9.08
C ILE A 200 -15.74 0.39 -9.67
N ILE A 201 -14.92 -0.66 -9.52
CA ILE A 201 -15.26 -2.01 -10.00
C ILE A 201 -16.51 -2.54 -9.28
N LEU A 202 -16.57 -2.42 -7.94
CA LEU A 202 -17.71 -2.92 -7.17
C LEU A 202 -19.00 -2.13 -7.41
N ASN A 203 -18.91 -0.81 -7.56
CA ASN A 203 -20.08 0.01 -7.87
C ASN A 203 -20.57 -0.28 -9.30
N ALA A 204 -19.66 -0.46 -10.26
CA ALA A 204 -20.01 -0.88 -11.62
C ALA A 204 -20.77 -2.22 -11.61
N LEU A 205 -20.27 -3.22 -10.87
CA LEU A 205 -20.93 -4.52 -10.69
C LEU A 205 -22.36 -4.41 -10.14
N LYS A 206 -22.63 -3.42 -9.29
CA LYS A 206 -23.94 -3.20 -8.66
C LYS A 206 -24.84 -2.23 -9.44
N GLY A 207 -24.34 -1.62 -10.51
CA GLY A 207 -25.03 -0.52 -11.20
C GLY A 207 -25.15 0.75 -10.35
N GLU A 208 -24.27 0.94 -9.37
CA GLU A 208 -24.21 2.10 -8.48
C GLU A 208 -23.38 3.25 -9.09
N PRO A 209 -23.55 4.51 -8.62
CA PRO A 209 -22.75 5.65 -9.07
C PRO A 209 -21.24 5.40 -8.90
N LEU A 210 -20.45 5.91 -9.85
CA LEU A 210 -18.99 5.85 -9.85
C LEU A 210 -18.45 7.22 -9.43
N PRO A 211 -18.17 7.44 -8.12
CA PRO A 211 -17.84 8.77 -7.61
C PRO A 211 -16.44 9.20 -8.05
N ILE A 212 -16.37 10.38 -8.69
CA ILE A 212 -15.12 11.04 -9.07
C ILE A 212 -15.00 12.34 -8.28
N TYR A 213 -13.91 12.49 -7.52
CA TYR A 213 -13.65 13.69 -6.73
C TYR A 213 -13.24 14.87 -7.62
N GLY A 214 -13.85 16.03 -7.38
CA GLY A 214 -13.52 17.27 -8.09
C GLY A 214 -13.82 17.17 -9.58
N ASP A 215 -12.84 17.50 -10.41
CA ASP A 215 -12.92 17.38 -11.87
C ASP A 215 -12.39 16.04 -12.41
N GLY A 216 -11.89 15.15 -11.53
CA GLY A 216 -11.30 13.87 -11.92
C GLY A 216 -9.93 13.94 -12.58
N LEU A 217 -9.33 15.13 -12.68
CA LEU A 217 -8.06 15.36 -13.37
C LEU A 217 -6.83 15.20 -12.45
N ASN A 218 -7.02 14.80 -11.20
CA ASN A 218 -5.90 14.42 -10.33
C ASN A 218 -5.16 13.22 -10.95
N VAL A 219 -3.83 13.32 -11.00
CA VAL A 219 -2.93 12.35 -11.61
C VAL A 219 -2.30 11.50 -10.53
N ARG A 220 -2.26 10.18 -10.77
CA ARG A 220 -1.54 9.21 -9.96
C ARG A 220 -0.69 8.33 -10.87
N ASP A 221 0.44 7.87 -10.36
CA ASP A 221 1.26 6.82 -10.97
C ASP A 221 0.79 5.48 -10.43
N TRP A 222 0.40 4.56 -11.32
CA TRP A 222 -0.21 3.29 -10.95
C TRP A 222 0.74 2.10 -11.12
N LEU A 223 1.03 1.43 -10.00
CA LEU A 223 1.89 0.26 -9.91
C LEU A 223 1.07 -0.99 -9.58
N TYR A 224 1.20 -2.06 -10.37
CA TYR A 224 0.54 -3.32 -10.08
C TYR A 224 1.15 -3.96 -8.83
N VAL A 225 0.31 -4.45 -7.91
CA VAL A 225 0.77 -4.94 -6.60
C VAL A 225 1.77 -6.09 -6.71
N GLY A 226 1.65 -6.95 -7.72
CA GLY A 226 2.61 -8.03 -7.97
C GLY A 226 4.01 -7.52 -8.31
N ASP A 227 4.09 -6.45 -9.12
CA ASP A 227 5.36 -5.80 -9.48
C ASP A 227 5.98 -5.09 -8.27
N HIS A 228 5.16 -4.47 -7.43
CA HIS A 228 5.64 -3.86 -6.19
C HIS A 228 6.23 -4.91 -5.23
N CYS A 229 5.57 -6.05 -5.06
CA CYS A 229 6.08 -7.12 -4.20
C CYS A 229 7.41 -7.70 -4.73
N GLU A 230 7.54 -7.83 -6.05
CA GLU A 230 8.82 -8.20 -6.68
C GLU A 230 9.92 -7.17 -6.43
N ALA A 231 9.59 -5.87 -6.54
CA ALA A 231 10.52 -4.78 -6.26
C ALA A 231 11.03 -4.82 -4.81
N ILE A 232 10.11 -5.00 -3.84
CA ILE A 232 10.45 -5.11 -2.42
C ILE A 232 11.36 -6.31 -2.18
N GLY A 233 11.05 -7.46 -2.78
CA GLY A 233 11.89 -8.65 -2.68
C GLY A 233 13.30 -8.40 -3.21
N LEU A 234 13.43 -7.68 -4.33
CA LEU A 234 14.72 -7.35 -4.93
C LEU A 234 15.51 -6.32 -4.10
N VAL A 235 14.85 -5.30 -3.57
CA VAL A 235 15.46 -4.34 -2.64
C VAL A 235 15.95 -5.04 -1.38
N LEU A 236 15.18 -6.00 -0.85
CA LEU A 236 15.58 -6.78 0.32
C LEU A 236 16.85 -7.59 0.07
N GLU A 237 16.98 -8.18 -1.12
CA GLU A 237 18.11 -9.02 -1.50
C GLU A 237 19.37 -8.22 -1.86
N LYS A 238 19.20 -7.15 -2.64
CA LYS A 238 20.31 -6.46 -3.34
C LYS A 238 20.47 -4.99 -2.94
N GLY A 239 19.52 -4.41 -2.23
CA GLY A 239 19.56 -3.02 -1.81
C GLY A 239 20.73 -2.74 -0.87
N ALA A 240 21.36 -1.58 -1.05
CA ALA A 240 22.41 -1.11 -0.16
C ALA A 240 21.81 -0.57 1.15
N ALA A 241 22.35 -1.02 2.29
CA ALA A 241 21.87 -0.58 3.59
C ALA A 241 22.02 0.94 3.76
N GLY A 242 20.99 1.58 4.31
CA GLY A 242 20.89 3.03 4.46
C GLY A 242 20.23 3.73 3.27
N GLU A 243 20.03 3.04 2.16
CA GLU A 243 19.48 3.64 0.94
C GLU A 243 17.95 3.63 0.87
N THR A 244 17.45 4.56 0.06
CA THR A 244 16.05 4.66 -0.34
C THR A 244 15.92 4.34 -1.83
N TYR A 245 14.86 3.64 -2.19
CA TYR A 245 14.52 3.31 -3.58
C TYR A 245 13.07 3.71 -3.89
N ASN A 246 12.90 4.58 -4.87
CA ASN A 246 11.58 4.89 -5.40
C ASN A 246 11.10 3.78 -6.34
N ILE A 247 9.82 3.42 -6.23
CA ILE A 247 9.21 2.31 -7.00
C ILE A 247 7.92 2.82 -7.66
N GLY A 248 7.91 2.89 -8.99
CA GLY A 248 6.78 3.41 -9.77
C GLY A 248 6.39 2.48 -10.91
N GLY A 249 5.19 2.66 -11.45
CA GLY A 249 4.68 1.86 -12.56
C GLY A 249 4.95 2.45 -13.94
N ASP A 250 5.66 3.59 -14.02
CA ASP A 250 5.77 4.43 -15.22
C ASP A 250 4.39 4.70 -15.84
N SER A 251 3.36 4.91 -15.00
CA SER A 251 1.97 4.98 -15.45
C SER A 251 1.15 6.09 -14.83
N GLU A 252 1.49 7.32 -15.20
CA GLU A 252 0.68 8.49 -14.88
C GLU A 252 -0.68 8.43 -15.60
N LYS A 253 -1.77 8.44 -14.83
CA LYS A 253 -3.15 8.49 -15.33
C LYS A 253 -3.97 9.47 -14.50
N THR A 254 -4.87 10.20 -15.16
CA THR A 254 -5.89 10.94 -14.44
C THR A 254 -6.90 9.97 -13.83
N ASN A 255 -7.57 10.35 -12.73
CA ASN A 255 -8.60 9.51 -12.13
C ASN A 255 -9.73 9.21 -13.14
N ILE A 256 -10.14 10.18 -13.97
CA ILE A 256 -11.16 9.97 -15.00
C ILE A 256 -10.73 8.95 -16.08
N ASP A 257 -9.45 8.95 -16.48
CA ASP A 257 -8.93 7.95 -17.42
C ASP A 257 -8.99 6.55 -16.82
N VAL A 258 -8.66 6.40 -15.54
CA VAL A 258 -8.74 5.13 -14.80
C VAL A 258 -10.19 4.63 -14.77
N VAL A 259 -11.14 5.48 -14.35
CA VAL A 259 -12.56 5.10 -14.27
C VAL A 259 -13.11 4.72 -15.64
N THR A 260 -12.77 5.49 -16.68
CA THR A 260 -13.22 5.20 -18.06
C THR A 260 -12.62 3.89 -18.57
N THR A 261 -11.35 3.61 -18.26
CA THR A 261 -10.70 2.34 -18.62
C THR A 261 -11.39 1.15 -17.95
N ILE A 262 -11.71 1.26 -16.65
CA ILE A 262 -12.47 0.23 -15.93
C ILE A 262 -13.84 0.04 -16.58
N CYS A 263 -14.56 1.10 -16.91
CA CYS A 263 -15.87 1.01 -17.56
C CYS A 263 -15.79 0.23 -18.89
N SER A 264 -14.79 0.51 -19.74
CA SER A 264 -14.60 -0.21 -21.00
C SER A 264 -14.34 -1.70 -20.78
N ILE A 265 -13.50 -2.05 -19.80
CA ILE A 265 -13.21 -3.47 -19.48
C ILE A 265 -14.44 -4.15 -18.90
N MET A 266 -15.22 -3.46 -18.06
CA MET A 266 -16.49 -3.96 -17.54
C MET A 266 -17.50 -4.18 -18.66
N ASP A 267 -17.61 -3.26 -19.63
CA ASP A 267 -18.49 -3.43 -20.79
C ASP A 267 -18.12 -4.64 -21.66
N GLU A 268 -16.85 -5.08 -21.64
CA GLU A 268 -16.39 -6.31 -22.30
C GLU A 268 -16.61 -7.58 -21.47
N CYS A 269 -16.21 -7.57 -20.19
CA CYS A 269 -16.17 -8.74 -19.32
C CYS A 269 -17.48 -9.02 -18.58
N HIS A 270 -18.30 -7.98 -18.36
CA HIS A 270 -19.57 -8.03 -17.63
C HIS A 270 -20.57 -7.02 -18.27
N PRO A 271 -21.08 -7.30 -19.49
CA PRO A 271 -21.84 -6.32 -20.30
C PRO A 271 -23.22 -5.96 -19.73
N GLU A 272 -23.68 -6.63 -18.67
CA GLU A 272 -24.95 -6.29 -18.02
C GLU A 272 -24.89 -4.86 -17.48
N GLY A 273 -25.89 -4.06 -17.83
CA GLY A 273 -25.88 -2.66 -17.45
C GLY A 273 -24.78 -1.85 -18.15
N ALA A 274 -24.33 -2.23 -19.35
CA ALA A 274 -23.52 -1.36 -20.22
C ALA A 274 -24.36 -0.23 -20.88
N PRO A 275 -23.75 0.91 -21.27
CA PRO A 275 -22.35 1.27 -21.03
C PRO A 275 -22.14 1.78 -19.61
N HIS A 276 -21.18 1.22 -18.87
CA HIS A 276 -20.93 1.53 -17.46
C HIS A 276 -20.54 3.01 -17.25
N LYS A 277 -19.96 3.66 -18.26
CA LYS A 277 -19.59 5.09 -18.20
C LYS A 277 -20.76 6.02 -17.84
N ARG A 278 -22.02 5.60 -18.06
CA ARG A 278 -23.20 6.39 -17.67
C ARG A 278 -23.35 6.55 -16.15
N LEU A 279 -22.69 5.69 -15.38
CA LEU A 279 -22.71 5.70 -13.92
C LEU A 279 -21.74 6.71 -13.32
N ILE A 280 -20.88 7.35 -14.13
CA ILE A 280 -19.92 8.35 -13.66
C ILE A 280 -20.65 9.54 -13.03
N THR A 281 -20.29 9.85 -11.78
CA THR A 281 -20.85 10.98 -11.02
C THR A 281 -19.74 11.78 -10.36
N TYR A 282 -19.77 13.10 -10.55
CA TYR A 282 -18.83 14.00 -9.89
C TYR A 282 -19.32 14.36 -8.48
N VAL A 283 -18.41 14.27 -7.51
CA VAL A 283 -18.66 14.62 -6.11
C VAL A 283 -17.64 15.63 -5.63
N LYS A 284 -17.94 16.27 -4.49
CA LYS A 284 -17.06 17.30 -3.91
C LYS A 284 -15.63 16.75 -3.72
N ASP A 285 -14.65 17.59 -4.06
CA ASP A 285 -13.25 17.23 -3.91
C ASP A 285 -12.85 17.03 -2.44
N ARG A 286 -11.78 16.27 -2.24
CA ARG A 286 -11.18 16.03 -0.93
C ARG A 286 -10.44 17.29 -0.45
N PRO A 287 -10.54 17.66 0.84
CA PRO A 287 -9.69 18.70 1.40
C PRO A 287 -8.19 18.36 1.26
N GLY A 288 -7.39 19.31 0.76
CA GLY A 288 -5.94 19.12 0.61
C GLY A 288 -5.55 18.07 -0.43
N HIS A 289 -6.39 17.83 -1.45
CA HIS A 289 -6.13 16.77 -2.43
C HIS A 289 -4.93 17.11 -3.33
N ASP A 290 -3.84 16.39 -3.15
CA ASP A 290 -2.68 16.52 -4.03
C ASP A 290 -3.03 16.23 -5.49
N ARG A 291 -2.56 17.11 -6.36
CA ARG A 291 -3.00 17.16 -7.75
C ARG A 291 -2.32 16.12 -8.61
N ARG A 292 -1.02 15.90 -8.42
CA ARG A 292 -0.23 14.97 -9.23
C ARG A 292 0.85 14.30 -8.39
N TYR A 293 0.90 12.98 -8.48
CA TYR A 293 2.04 12.16 -8.07
C TYR A 293 2.61 11.45 -9.29
N ALA A 294 3.94 11.41 -9.37
CA ALA A 294 4.70 10.71 -10.39
C ALA A 294 6.03 10.29 -9.78
N ILE A 295 6.44 9.04 -9.96
CA ILE A 295 7.70 8.51 -9.41
C ILE A 295 8.75 8.39 -10.52
N ASP A 296 9.97 8.84 -10.24
CA ASP A 296 11.14 8.47 -11.03
C ASP A 296 11.76 7.19 -10.43
N ALA A 297 11.55 6.06 -11.08
CA ALA A 297 12.11 4.76 -10.68
C ALA A 297 13.48 4.45 -11.33
N SER A 298 14.19 5.45 -11.87
CA SER A 298 15.47 5.24 -12.59
C SER A 298 16.56 4.63 -11.71
N ARG A 299 16.55 4.91 -10.40
CA ARG A 299 17.55 4.39 -9.47
C ARG A 299 17.45 2.87 -9.31
N ILE A 300 16.28 2.36 -8.97
CA ILE A 300 16.06 0.92 -8.77
C ILE A 300 16.29 0.14 -10.08
N LYS A 301 15.93 0.73 -11.24
CA LYS A 301 16.24 0.20 -12.57
C LYS A 301 17.74 0.04 -12.79
N ARG A 302 18.51 1.11 -12.56
CA ARG A 302 19.96 1.13 -12.79
C ARG A 302 20.73 0.26 -11.80
N GLU A 303 20.38 0.33 -10.52
CA GLU A 303 21.17 -0.29 -9.44
C GLU A 303 20.79 -1.75 -9.20
N LEU A 304 19.49 -2.09 -9.29
CA LEU A 304 18.99 -3.43 -8.97
C LEU A 304 18.50 -4.20 -10.19
N GLY A 305 18.29 -3.53 -11.34
CA GLY A 305 17.77 -4.14 -12.56
C GLY A 305 16.26 -4.40 -12.54
N TRP A 306 15.52 -3.73 -11.64
CA TRP A 306 14.06 -3.88 -11.57
C TRP A 306 13.35 -3.01 -12.60
N GLN A 307 12.28 -3.54 -13.19
CA GLN A 307 11.31 -2.79 -13.96
C GLN A 307 9.93 -3.45 -13.79
N PRO A 308 8.82 -2.70 -13.86
CA PRO A 308 7.49 -3.32 -13.79
C PRO A 308 7.30 -4.27 -14.98
N ARG A 309 6.68 -5.43 -14.73
CA ARG A 309 6.33 -6.40 -15.77
C ARG A 309 4.98 -6.08 -16.37
N GLU A 310 4.05 -5.55 -15.57
CA GLU A 310 2.74 -5.16 -16.05
C GLU A 310 2.75 -3.74 -16.60
N THR A 311 2.02 -3.56 -17.70
CA THR A 311 1.54 -2.23 -18.09
C THR A 311 0.28 -1.90 -17.29
N PHE A 312 -0.12 -0.63 -17.22
CA PHE A 312 -1.41 -0.29 -16.60
C PHE A 312 -2.59 -1.03 -17.24
N HIS A 313 -2.61 -1.17 -18.58
CA HIS A 313 -3.72 -1.85 -19.26
C HIS A 313 -3.77 -3.36 -18.95
N SER A 314 -2.64 -4.05 -18.92
CA SER A 314 -2.60 -5.48 -18.59
C SER A 314 -2.95 -5.71 -17.12
N GLY A 315 -2.37 -4.92 -16.21
CA GLY A 315 -2.65 -5.05 -14.78
C GLY A 315 -4.09 -4.67 -14.43
N ILE A 316 -4.68 -3.62 -15.01
CA ILE A 316 -6.06 -3.20 -14.66
C ILE A 316 -7.08 -4.22 -15.15
N ARG A 317 -6.85 -4.85 -16.31
CA ARG A 317 -7.68 -5.97 -16.78
C ARG A 317 -7.61 -7.15 -15.81
N ARG A 318 -6.41 -7.58 -15.42
CA ARG A 318 -6.22 -8.65 -14.43
C ARG A 318 -6.90 -8.32 -13.11
N THR A 319 -6.89 -7.05 -12.72
CA THR A 319 -7.57 -6.58 -11.51
C THR A 319 -9.08 -6.74 -11.63
N VAL A 320 -9.70 -6.25 -12.71
CA VAL A 320 -11.14 -6.41 -12.97
C VAL A 320 -11.54 -7.89 -12.97
N GLU A 321 -10.82 -8.72 -13.72
CA GLU A 321 -11.07 -10.17 -13.79
C GLU A 321 -10.96 -10.86 -12.41
N TRP A 322 -10.02 -10.41 -11.57
CA TRP A 322 -9.89 -10.92 -10.21
C TRP A 322 -11.11 -10.58 -9.36
N TYR A 323 -11.62 -9.34 -9.41
CA TYR A 323 -12.86 -8.99 -8.68
C TYR A 323 -14.07 -9.78 -9.20
N LEU A 324 -14.21 -9.94 -10.52
CA LEU A 324 -15.31 -10.72 -11.12
C LEU A 324 -15.30 -12.19 -10.66
N SER A 325 -14.12 -12.76 -10.40
CA SER A 325 -13.96 -14.15 -9.96
C SER A 325 -13.90 -14.34 -8.44
N SER A 326 -13.86 -13.27 -7.64
CA SER A 326 -13.61 -13.32 -6.18
C SER A 326 -14.83 -12.94 -5.34
N SER A 327 -16.03 -13.38 -5.73
CA SER A 327 -17.31 -13.01 -5.09
C SER A 327 -17.36 -13.31 -3.58
N ALA A 328 -16.81 -14.46 -3.15
CA ALA A 328 -16.76 -14.84 -1.74
C ALA A 328 -15.93 -13.85 -0.91
N TRP A 329 -14.75 -13.50 -1.41
CA TRP A 329 -13.88 -12.51 -0.78
C TRP A 329 -14.54 -11.13 -0.70
N ILE A 330 -15.17 -10.70 -1.80
CA ILE A 330 -15.90 -9.40 -1.85
C ILE A 330 -17.00 -9.38 -0.79
N HIS A 331 -17.77 -10.46 -0.65
CA HIS A 331 -18.84 -10.53 0.33
C HIS A 331 -18.33 -10.39 1.77
N GLU A 332 -17.21 -11.02 2.09
CA GLU A 332 -16.57 -10.94 3.40
C GLU A 332 -16.15 -9.50 3.73
N VAL A 333 -15.37 -8.87 2.84
CA VAL A 333 -14.79 -7.54 3.10
C VAL A 333 -15.78 -6.37 2.98
N THR A 334 -16.96 -6.59 2.38
CA THR A 334 -18.02 -5.58 2.25
C THR A 334 -19.14 -5.71 3.29
N SER A 335 -18.91 -6.51 4.33
CA SER A 335 -19.85 -6.70 5.45
C SER A 335 -19.63 -5.67 6.58
N GLY A 336 -20.64 -5.50 7.44
CA GLY A 336 -20.53 -4.72 8.70
C GLY A 336 -19.95 -3.31 8.55
N ASP A 337 -18.78 -3.10 9.17
CA ASP A 337 -18.08 -1.81 9.30
C ASP A 337 -17.77 -1.12 7.97
N TYR A 338 -17.62 -1.88 6.89
CA TYR A 338 -17.47 -1.32 5.54
C TYR A 338 -18.66 -0.44 5.16
N ARG A 339 -19.90 -0.92 5.40
CA ARG A 339 -21.12 -0.19 5.05
C ARG A 339 -21.26 1.09 5.88
N ASN A 340 -20.89 1.02 7.15
CA ASN A 340 -20.88 2.18 8.04
C ASN A 340 -19.90 3.25 7.54
N TRP A 341 -18.70 2.85 7.11
CA TRP A 341 -17.71 3.76 6.55
C TRP A 341 -18.17 4.41 5.23
N ILE A 342 -18.73 3.62 4.29
CA ILE A 342 -19.27 4.15 3.03
C ILE A 342 -20.34 5.22 3.31
N ALA A 343 -21.28 4.92 4.22
CA ALA A 343 -22.34 5.86 4.59
C ALA A 343 -21.76 7.15 5.19
N ALA A 344 -20.82 7.06 6.12
CA ALA A 344 -20.20 8.23 6.74
C ALA A 344 -19.42 9.09 5.72
N ASN A 345 -18.63 8.46 4.84
CA ASN A 345 -17.75 9.17 3.91
C ASN A 345 -18.48 9.76 2.71
N TYR A 346 -19.48 9.07 2.14
CA TYR A 346 -20.14 9.49 0.90
C TYR A 346 -21.47 10.20 1.10
N ASN A 347 -22.27 9.89 2.14
CA ASN A 347 -23.55 10.58 2.36
C ASN A 347 -23.35 12.06 2.74
N SER A 348 -22.22 12.38 3.39
CA SER A 348 -21.84 13.75 3.73
C SER A 348 -21.30 14.54 2.53
N ARG A 349 -20.90 13.87 1.45
CA ARG A 349 -20.25 14.45 0.26
C ARG A 349 -21.21 14.63 -0.94
N GLY A 350 -22.51 14.79 -0.69
CA GLY A 350 -23.59 14.77 -1.68
C GLY A 350 -23.28 15.38 -3.05
N ALA A 351 -23.93 14.85 -4.10
CA ALA A 351 -23.70 15.22 -5.50
C ALA A 351 -23.50 16.73 -5.68
N ALA A 352 -22.41 17.11 -6.35
CA ALA A 352 -22.16 18.51 -6.67
C ALA A 352 -23.35 19.00 -7.51
N LYS A 353 -24.22 19.83 -6.92
CA LYS A 353 -25.23 20.53 -7.70
C LYS A 353 -24.46 21.42 -8.67
N ASP A 354 -24.74 21.28 -9.96
CA ASP A 354 -24.27 22.18 -11.01
C ASP A 354 -24.49 23.64 -10.57
N SER A 355 -23.45 24.27 -10.06
CA SER A 355 -23.38 25.72 -9.90
C SER A 355 -22.74 26.28 -11.16
N ALA A 356 -23.44 26.13 -12.28
CA ALA A 356 -23.24 26.93 -13.48
C ALA A 356 -24.39 27.94 -13.58
N ARG A 357 -24.10 29.17 -13.18
CA ARG A 357 -24.75 30.38 -13.69
C ARG A 357 -23.67 31.39 -14.03
#